data_AF-A0A9Q0K7D4-F1
#
_entry.id   AF-A0A9Q0K7D4-F1
#
_cell.length_a   1.000
_cell.length_b   1.000
_cell.length_c   1.000
_cell.angle_alpha   90.00
_cell.angle_beta   90.00
_cell.angle_gamma   90.00
#
_symmetry.space_group_name_H-M   'P 1'
#
loop_
_entity.id
_entity.type
_entity.pdbx_description
1 polymer ?
#
loop_
_entity_poly.entity_id
_entity_poly.type
_entity_poly.pdbx_seq_one_letter_code
_entity_poly.pdbx_strand_id
1 'polypeptide(L)'
;MLRLRRSSSGGIFLSEISSEYCKRTREVARELLKGISESLGLEEHYIDNALKLEKGTQVLVGNLYPPCPQPQLAMGLPPHSDHGLLILLIENANGGLQIQHRGKLVQVKSLPNSFLVNTGDHLEILSSGKYKNVVHRAIVNGKTTRISLAMTLAPSFGTVVSPAPELLNSESNPPAYSGMKYRDYLELQQSNNSTKGSAVARKRLPITIVRGVNHSPNNYKLNSATIPITRALEFSVSDSTPTHDSVQTCQIFLQ
;
A
#
# COMPACT_ATOMS: atom_id res chain seq x y z
N MET A 1 -22.74 -1.63 17.53
CA MET A 1 -22.28 -2.45 18.68
C MET A 1 -22.58 -3.91 18.38
N LEU A 2 -21.60 -4.68 17.88
CA LEU A 2 -21.80 -6.08 17.46
C LEU A 2 -21.19 -7.02 18.50
N ARG A 3 -21.98 -8.02 18.91
CA ARG A 3 -21.68 -8.96 19.99
C ARG A 3 -21.06 -10.21 19.38
N LEU A 4 -19.78 -10.46 19.62
CA LEU A 4 -19.13 -11.73 19.28
C LEU A 4 -19.88 -12.88 19.97
N ARG A 5 -20.23 -13.93 19.21
CA ARG A 5 -20.87 -15.14 19.78
C ARG A 5 -19.84 -15.81 20.69
N ARG A 6 -20.18 -15.93 21.98
CA ARG A 6 -19.40 -16.72 22.94
C ARG A 6 -19.79 -18.19 22.83
N SER A 7 -18.81 -19.08 22.75
CA SER A 7 -18.96 -20.52 22.99
C SER A 7 -19.46 -20.79 24.42
N SER A 8 -20.14 -21.92 24.62
CA SER A 8 -20.54 -22.45 25.94
C SER A 8 -19.36 -22.68 26.89
N SER A 9 -18.12 -22.70 26.39
CA SER A 9 -16.87 -22.76 27.19
C SER A 9 -16.22 -21.40 27.49
N GLY A 10 -16.83 -20.28 27.08
CA GLY A 10 -16.37 -18.93 27.40
C GLY A 10 -15.12 -18.42 26.66
N GLY A 11 -14.43 -19.25 25.87
CA GLY A 11 -13.29 -18.85 25.05
C GLY A 11 -13.70 -18.24 23.70
N ILE A 12 -12.98 -17.22 23.24
CA ILE A 12 -13.03 -16.73 21.85
C ILE A 12 -11.84 -17.37 21.11
N PHE A 13 -12.07 -18.08 20.01
CA PHE A 13 -10.98 -18.73 19.28
C PHE A 13 -10.24 -17.74 18.38
N LEU A 14 -8.91 -17.83 18.33
CA LEU A 14 -8.07 -16.99 17.46
C LEU A 14 -8.50 -17.08 15.99
N SER A 15 -8.95 -18.26 15.54
CA SER A 15 -9.45 -18.49 14.18
C SER A 15 -10.71 -17.69 13.87
N GLU A 16 -11.65 -17.60 14.82
CA GLU A 16 -12.88 -16.82 14.67
C GLU A 16 -12.58 -15.32 14.62
N ILE A 17 -11.72 -14.83 15.52
CA ILE A 17 -11.29 -13.42 15.55
C ILE A 17 -10.56 -13.07 14.25
N SER A 18 -9.62 -13.91 13.82
CA SER A 18 -8.84 -13.66 12.61
C SER A 18 -9.72 -13.67 11.36
N SER A 19 -10.70 -14.57 11.29
CA SER A 19 -11.66 -14.64 10.19
C SER A 19 -12.51 -13.36 10.11
N GLU A 20 -13.09 -12.93 11.23
CA GLU A 20 -13.88 -11.70 11.28
C GLU A 20 -13.01 -10.47 10.97
N TYR A 21 -11.78 -10.41 11.52
CA TYR A 21 -10.84 -9.33 11.24
C TYR A 21 -10.47 -9.25 9.76
N CYS A 22 -10.16 -10.38 9.11
CA CYS A 22 -9.90 -10.44 7.68
C CYS A 22 -11.10 -9.96 6.86
N LYS A 23 -12.31 -10.41 7.21
CA LYS A 23 -13.54 -9.96 6.54
C LYS A 23 -13.70 -8.44 6.62
N ARG A 24 -13.59 -7.85 7.81
CA ARG A 24 -13.75 -6.40 8.03
C ARG A 24 -12.66 -5.58 7.34
N THR A 25 -11.41 -6.01 7.46
CA THR A 25 -10.31 -5.31 6.80
C THR A 25 -10.37 -5.40 5.28
N ARG A 26 -10.94 -6.49 4.72
CA ARG A 26 -11.24 -6.58 3.29
C ARG A 26 -12.29 -5.55 2.87
N GLU A 27 -13.37 -5.39 3.64
CA GLU A 27 -14.40 -4.38 3.40
C GLU A 27 -13.78 -2.97 3.37
N VAL A 28 -12.96 -2.63 4.39
CA VAL A 28 -12.24 -1.35 4.44
C VAL A 28 -11.31 -1.16 3.26
N ALA A 29 -10.47 -2.15 2.95
CA ALA A 29 -9.53 -2.05 1.84
C ALA A 29 -10.22 -1.87 0.48
N ARG A 30 -11.35 -2.54 0.24
CA ARG A 30 -12.14 -2.35 -0.99
C ARG A 30 -12.76 -0.95 -1.07
N GLU A 31 -13.23 -0.40 0.04
CA GLU A 31 -13.74 0.97 0.08
C GLU A 31 -12.64 1.99 -0.23
N LEU A 32 -11.43 1.79 0.30
CA LEU A 32 -10.28 2.64 -0.05
C LEU A 32 -9.92 2.55 -1.54
N LEU A 33 -10.02 1.36 -2.15
CA LEU A 33 -9.78 1.19 -3.58
C LEU A 33 -10.81 1.93 -4.44
N LYS A 34 -12.03 2.14 -3.97
CA LYS A 34 -13.01 2.98 -4.66
C LYS A 34 -12.57 4.43 -4.70
N GLY A 35 -12.26 5.00 -3.53
CA GLY A 35 -11.76 6.37 -3.44
C GLY A 35 -10.46 6.58 -4.23
N ILE A 36 -9.58 5.58 -4.26
CA ILE A 36 -8.39 5.59 -5.12
C ILE A 36 -8.76 5.59 -6.60
N SER A 37 -9.73 4.78 -7.03
CA SER A 37 -10.19 4.75 -8.43
C SER A 37 -10.73 6.13 -8.85
N GLU A 38 -11.60 6.73 -8.04
CA GLU A 38 -12.16 8.06 -8.31
C GLU A 38 -11.08 9.14 -8.33
N SER A 39 -10.12 9.11 -7.40
CA SER A 39 -9.02 10.07 -7.36
C SER A 39 -8.10 10.00 -8.59
N LEU A 40 -8.08 8.85 -9.28
CA LEU A 40 -7.36 8.65 -10.53
C LEU A 40 -8.17 9.12 -11.75
N GLY A 41 -9.43 9.53 -11.55
CA GLY A 41 -10.38 9.86 -12.62
C GLY A 41 -11.00 8.63 -13.27
N LEU A 42 -10.97 7.48 -12.60
CA LEU A 42 -11.57 6.23 -13.07
C LEU A 42 -12.98 6.06 -12.49
N GLU A 43 -13.73 5.11 -13.04
CA GLU A 43 -15.01 4.67 -12.46
C GLU A 43 -14.79 4.13 -11.03
N GLU A 44 -15.74 4.37 -10.12
CA GLU A 44 -15.65 4.05 -8.69
C GLU A 44 -15.16 2.61 -8.43
N HIS A 45 -15.70 1.64 -9.17
CA HIS A 45 -15.37 0.23 -9.04
C HIS A 45 -14.28 -0.27 -10.00
N TYR A 46 -13.57 0.63 -10.68
CA TYR A 46 -12.62 0.25 -11.73
C TYR A 46 -11.57 -0.75 -11.26
N ILE A 47 -10.83 -0.43 -10.17
CA ILE A 47 -9.72 -1.30 -9.71
C ILE A 47 -10.25 -2.68 -9.29
N ASP A 48 -11.42 -2.72 -8.64
CA ASP A 48 -12.05 -3.95 -8.19
C ASP A 48 -12.39 -4.87 -9.38
N ASN A 49 -13.05 -4.29 -10.38
CA ASN A 49 -13.49 -4.97 -11.59
C ASN A 49 -12.31 -5.41 -12.45
N ALA A 50 -11.36 -4.50 -12.71
CA ALA A 50 -10.17 -4.76 -13.54
C ALA A 50 -9.33 -5.90 -12.98
N LEU A 51 -9.20 -5.97 -11.65
CA LEU A 51 -8.37 -6.97 -10.96
C LEU A 51 -9.14 -8.19 -10.43
N LYS A 52 -10.46 -8.21 -10.65
CA LYS A 52 -11.38 -9.30 -10.25
C LYS A 52 -11.28 -9.59 -8.76
N LEU A 53 -11.35 -8.55 -7.92
CA LEU A 53 -11.07 -8.69 -6.49
C LEU A 53 -12.08 -9.54 -5.71
N GLU A 54 -13.23 -9.89 -6.28
CA GLU A 54 -14.08 -10.96 -5.73
C GLU A 54 -13.33 -12.29 -5.57
N LYS A 55 -12.39 -12.58 -6.48
CA LYS A 55 -11.49 -13.75 -6.42
C LYS A 55 -10.09 -13.38 -5.93
N GLY A 56 -9.92 -12.16 -5.41
CA GLY A 56 -8.65 -11.62 -4.95
C GLY A 56 -8.15 -12.29 -3.67
N THR A 57 -6.83 -12.37 -3.54
CA THR A 57 -6.17 -12.97 -2.37
C THR A 57 -6.07 -11.96 -1.22
N GLN A 58 -6.19 -12.45 0.01
CA GLN A 58 -5.91 -11.69 1.22
C GLN A 58 -4.99 -12.51 2.11
N VAL A 59 -3.94 -11.89 2.64
CA VAL A 59 -2.98 -12.53 3.56
C VAL A 59 -2.93 -11.72 4.85
N LEU A 60 -3.03 -12.40 5.99
CA LEU A 60 -2.81 -11.83 7.31
C LEU A 60 -1.46 -12.33 7.83
N VAL A 61 -0.55 -11.39 8.12
CA VAL A 61 0.79 -11.66 8.62
C VAL A 61 0.92 -11.10 10.02
N GLY A 62 1.17 -11.98 10.99
CA GLY A 62 1.52 -11.59 12.36
C GLY A 62 3.02 -11.52 12.55
N ASN A 63 3.54 -10.35 12.89
CA ASN A 63 4.95 -10.14 13.17
C ASN A 63 5.18 -9.91 14.67
N LEU A 64 6.14 -10.64 15.24
CA LEU A 64 6.57 -10.52 16.63
C LEU A 64 8.06 -10.15 16.67
N TYR A 65 8.37 -9.01 17.28
CA TYR A 65 9.75 -8.52 17.43
C TYR A 65 10.08 -8.40 18.92
N PRO A 66 10.77 -9.40 19.51
CA PRO A 66 11.20 -9.34 20.91
C PRO A 66 12.21 -8.21 21.17
N PRO A 67 12.41 -7.81 22.45
CA PRO A 67 13.49 -6.91 22.82
C PRO A 67 14.86 -7.45 22.35
N CYS A 68 15.63 -6.60 21.69
CA CYS A 68 16.96 -6.92 21.17
C CYS A 68 18.03 -6.21 22.01
N PRO A 69 19.01 -6.93 22.60
CA PRO A 69 20.07 -6.31 23.41
C PRO A 69 20.97 -5.33 22.64
N GLN A 70 21.13 -5.55 21.33
CA GLN A 70 21.97 -4.72 20.45
C GLN A 70 21.17 -4.26 19.22
N PRO A 71 20.14 -3.41 19.39
CA PRO A 71 19.20 -3.06 18.32
C PRO A 71 19.85 -2.29 17.16
N GLN A 72 21.01 -1.67 17.37
CA GLN A 72 21.81 -1.01 16.34
C GLN A 72 22.51 -2.00 15.39
N LEU A 73 22.66 -3.27 15.78
CA LEU A 73 23.29 -4.32 14.99
C LEU A 73 22.28 -5.30 14.38
N ALA A 74 20.99 -5.12 14.66
CA ALA A 74 19.92 -6.02 14.24
C ALA A 74 18.83 -5.27 13.48
N MET A 75 18.06 -6.02 12.69
CA MET A 75 16.88 -5.50 12.00
C MET A 75 15.73 -6.47 12.22
N GLY A 76 14.53 -5.93 12.46
CA GLY A 76 13.35 -6.76 12.62
C GLY A 76 12.87 -7.28 11.27
N LEU A 77 12.70 -6.37 10.31
CA LEU A 77 12.35 -6.69 8.94
C LEU A 77 13.22 -5.83 8.00
N PRO A 78 14.01 -6.43 7.08
CA PRO A 78 14.85 -5.70 6.15
C PRO A 78 14.08 -4.70 5.27
N PRO A 79 14.76 -3.71 4.65
CA PRO A 79 14.12 -2.79 3.71
C PRO A 79 13.51 -3.56 2.52
N HIS A 80 12.23 -3.35 2.29
CA HIS A 80 11.47 -3.97 1.19
C HIS A 80 10.31 -3.07 0.77
N SER A 81 9.66 -3.40 -0.33
CA SER A 81 8.38 -2.84 -0.74
C SER A 81 7.35 -3.97 -0.76
N ASP A 82 6.09 -3.66 -0.46
CA ASP A 82 5.05 -4.67 -0.38
C ASP A 82 4.51 -5.07 -1.76
N HIS A 83 4.22 -6.34 -1.96
CA HIS A 83 3.45 -6.78 -3.13
C HIS A 83 1.94 -6.64 -2.87
N GLY A 84 1.11 -6.80 -3.91
CA GLY A 84 -0.34 -6.57 -3.82
C GLY A 84 -0.73 -5.11 -4.04
N LEU A 85 -1.93 -4.73 -3.57
CA LEU A 85 -2.56 -3.44 -3.83
C LEU A 85 -2.51 -2.50 -2.61
N LEU A 86 -3.01 -2.98 -1.47
CA LEU A 86 -3.08 -2.23 -0.22
C LEU A 86 -2.69 -3.10 0.96
N ILE A 87 -2.02 -2.49 1.93
CA ILE A 87 -1.57 -3.10 3.17
C ILE A 87 -2.16 -2.30 4.31
N LEU A 88 -3.00 -2.94 5.12
CA LEU A 88 -3.56 -2.38 6.35
C LEU A 88 -2.76 -2.95 7.53
N LEU A 89 -2.07 -2.09 8.25
CA LEU A 89 -1.19 -2.45 9.35
C LEU A 89 -1.74 -1.87 10.66
N ILE A 90 -1.87 -2.75 11.66
CA ILE A 90 -1.98 -2.35 13.06
C ILE A 90 -0.75 -2.81 13.83
N GLU A 91 -0.37 -2.06 14.84
CA GLU A 91 0.72 -2.41 15.74
C GLU A 91 0.37 -2.03 17.18
N ASN A 92 1.01 -2.69 18.15
CA ASN A 92 1.06 -2.15 19.49
C ASN A 92 1.89 -0.86 19.48
N ALA A 93 1.53 0.13 20.30
CA ALA A 93 1.97 1.54 20.23
C ALA A 93 3.48 1.82 20.47
N ASN A 94 4.36 0.86 20.17
CA ASN A 94 5.81 0.90 20.38
C ASN A 94 6.60 1.37 19.14
N GLY A 95 5.91 1.79 18.06
CA GLY A 95 6.54 2.24 16.81
C GLY A 95 7.46 1.19 16.20
N GLY A 96 8.41 1.63 15.37
CA GLY A 96 9.44 0.76 14.78
C GLY A 96 9.33 0.57 13.28
N LEU A 97 8.20 0.95 12.66
CA LEU A 97 8.11 1.10 11.22
C LEU A 97 8.91 2.34 10.77
N GLN A 98 9.76 2.16 9.76
CA GLN A 98 10.43 3.26 9.08
C GLN A 98 10.16 3.18 7.57
N ILE A 99 9.80 4.31 6.97
CA ILE A 99 9.55 4.45 5.52
C ILE A 99 10.62 5.30 4.87
N GLN A 100 10.98 4.98 3.63
CA GLN A 100 11.90 5.78 2.83
C GLN A 100 11.14 6.96 2.22
N HIS A 101 11.50 8.18 2.61
CA HIS A 101 10.95 9.42 2.09
C HIS A 101 12.08 10.39 1.73
N ARG A 102 12.12 10.86 0.47
CA ARG A 102 13.11 11.82 -0.06
C ARG A 102 14.57 11.44 0.29
N GLY A 103 14.91 10.17 0.09
CA GLY A 103 16.27 9.67 0.36
C GLY A 103 16.58 9.40 1.84
N LYS A 104 15.64 9.65 2.77
CA LYS A 104 15.83 9.44 4.21
C LYS A 104 14.83 8.42 4.76
N LEU A 105 15.23 7.71 5.80
CA LEU A 105 14.32 6.84 6.55
C LEU A 105 13.62 7.66 7.64
N VAL A 106 12.28 7.67 7.60
CA VAL A 106 11.42 8.40 8.52
C VAL A 106 10.65 7.40 9.37
N GLN A 107 10.64 7.60 10.69
CA GLN A 107 9.87 6.76 11.60
C GLN A 107 8.39 7.14 11.53
N VAL A 108 7.54 6.14 11.35
CA VAL A 108 6.08 6.33 11.38
C VAL A 108 5.58 6.07 12.80
N LYS A 109 4.78 6.99 13.32
CA LYS A 109 4.12 6.84 14.62
C LYS A 109 2.66 6.46 14.37
N SER A 110 2.28 5.25 14.77
CA SER A 110 0.87 4.83 14.71
C SER A 110 0.03 5.62 15.70
N LEU A 111 -1.14 6.09 15.25
CA LEU A 111 -2.13 6.70 16.10
C LEU A 111 -3.04 5.63 16.73
N PRO A 112 -3.51 5.81 17.98
CA PRO A 112 -4.48 4.91 18.58
C PRO A 112 -5.72 4.76 17.70
N ASN A 113 -6.28 3.54 17.66
CA ASN A 113 -7.48 3.22 16.87
C ASN A 113 -7.34 3.59 15.39
N SER A 114 -6.19 3.35 14.77
CA SER A 114 -5.98 3.60 13.35
C SER A 114 -5.29 2.44 12.66
N PHE A 115 -5.50 2.34 11.35
CA PHE A 115 -4.66 1.59 10.43
C PHE A 115 -3.60 2.51 9.85
N LEU A 116 -2.36 2.04 9.81
CA LEU A 116 -1.40 2.51 8.83
C LEU A 116 -1.72 1.83 7.50
N VAL A 117 -1.89 2.61 6.43
CA VAL A 117 -2.17 2.08 5.09
C VAL A 117 -1.03 2.40 4.15
N ASN A 118 -0.47 1.35 3.55
CA ASN A 118 0.53 1.42 2.51
C ASN A 118 -0.03 0.90 1.19
N THR A 119 0.47 1.47 0.10
CA THR A 119 0.26 0.97 -1.27
C THR A 119 1.21 -0.18 -1.55
N GLY A 120 0.79 -1.12 -2.39
CA GLY A 120 1.63 -2.21 -2.88
C GLY A 120 2.05 -2.02 -4.34
N ASP A 121 3.03 -2.83 -4.76
CA ASP A 121 3.63 -2.81 -6.09
C ASP A 121 2.60 -2.88 -7.23
N HIS A 122 1.49 -3.62 -7.05
CA HIS A 122 0.50 -3.81 -8.11
C HIS A 122 -0.43 -2.60 -8.26
N LEU A 123 -0.63 -1.82 -7.19
CA LEU A 123 -1.33 -0.55 -7.30
C LEU A 123 -0.46 0.49 -8.02
N GLU A 124 0.85 0.47 -7.79
CA GLU A 124 1.78 1.30 -8.55
C GLU A 124 1.77 0.96 -10.04
N ILE A 125 1.82 -0.33 -10.38
CA ILE A 125 1.74 -0.79 -11.77
C ILE A 125 0.42 -0.35 -12.40
N LEU A 126 -0.73 -0.61 -11.75
CA LEU A 126 -2.05 -0.26 -12.30
C LEU A 126 -2.21 1.24 -12.48
N SER A 127 -1.77 2.04 -11.51
CA SER A 127 -1.87 3.50 -11.55
C SER A 127 -0.82 4.17 -12.45
N SER A 128 0.02 3.38 -13.13
CA SER A 128 1.17 3.85 -13.91
C SER A 128 2.09 4.78 -13.11
N GLY A 129 2.33 4.48 -11.84
CA GLY A 129 3.23 5.22 -10.96
C GLY A 129 2.61 6.44 -10.26
N LYS A 130 1.31 6.72 -10.45
CA LYS A 130 0.60 7.78 -9.73
C LYS A 130 0.46 7.46 -8.23
N TYR A 131 0.23 6.18 -7.90
CA TYR A 131 0.34 5.67 -6.54
C TYR A 131 1.67 4.93 -6.37
N LYS A 132 2.63 5.52 -5.68
CA LYS A 132 3.97 4.96 -5.47
C LYS A 132 3.96 4.03 -4.26
N ASN A 133 4.58 2.86 -4.38
CA ASN A 133 4.94 2.03 -3.25
C ASN A 133 6.25 2.53 -2.62
N VAL A 134 6.32 2.50 -1.30
CA VAL A 134 7.47 3.01 -0.54
C VAL A 134 8.28 1.86 0.04
N VAL A 135 9.60 1.95 -0.10
CA VAL A 135 10.51 1.07 0.63
C VAL A 135 10.36 1.36 2.11
N HIS A 136 10.19 0.32 2.91
CA HIS A 136 10.05 0.44 4.35
C HIS A 136 10.72 -0.74 5.06
N ARG A 137 10.98 -0.58 6.35
CA ARG A 137 11.62 -1.57 7.21
C ARG A 137 11.04 -1.55 8.62
N ALA A 138 11.25 -2.61 9.39
CA ALA A 138 10.96 -2.64 10.82
C ALA A 138 12.26 -2.70 11.62
N ILE A 139 12.46 -1.72 12.50
CA ILE A 139 13.56 -1.73 13.46
C ILE A 139 13.15 -2.41 14.77
N VAL A 140 14.14 -2.93 15.50
CA VAL A 140 13.95 -3.50 16.84
C VAL A 140 14.45 -2.53 17.90
N ASN A 141 14.03 -2.74 19.15
CA ASN A 141 14.48 -1.97 20.31
C ASN A 141 14.83 -2.92 21.46
N GLY A 142 15.55 -2.45 22.49
CA GLY A 142 15.97 -3.28 23.62
C GLY A 142 15.05 -3.30 24.83
N LYS A 143 13.86 -2.68 24.76
CA LYS A 143 13.00 -2.44 25.93
C LYS A 143 11.69 -3.20 25.88
N THR A 144 11.03 -3.24 24.73
CA THR A 144 9.64 -3.68 24.60
C THR A 144 9.43 -4.52 23.35
N THR A 145 8.66 -5.60 23.50
CA THR A 145 8.18 -6.39 22.37
C THR A 145 7.27 -5.54 21.47
N ARG A 146 7.55 -5.53 20.17
CA ARG A 146 6.64 -5.00 19.16
C ARG A 146 5.85 -6.15 18.52
N ILE A 147 4.56 -5.96 18.35
CA ILE A 147 3.66 -6.87 17.63
C ILE A 147 2.94 -6.04 16.58
N SER A 148 2.88 -6.55 15.35
CA SER A 148 2.09 -5.93 14.30
C SER A 148 1.34 -6.98 13.48
N LEU A 149 0.11 -6.65 13.07
CA LEU A 149 -0.68 -7.44 12.14
C LEU A 149 -0.80 -6.67 10.83
N ALA A 150 -0.22 -7.23 9.76
CA ALA A 150 -0.31 -6.68 8.41
C ALA A 150 -1.31 -7.50 7.60
N MET A 151 -2.25 -6.82 6.95
CA MET A 151 -3.23 -7.42 6.06
C MET A 151 -2.98 -6.91 4.64
N THR A 152 -2.66 -7.81 3.72
CA THR A 152 -2.37 -7.47 2.32
C THR A 152 -3.53 -7.87 1.40
N LEU A 153 -4.09 -6.92 0.65
CA LEU A 153 -5.11 -7.16 -0.36
C LEU A 153 -4.43 -7.25 -1.71
N ALA A 154 -4.65 -8.33 -2.44
CA ALA A 154 -4.05 -8.54 -3.75
C ALA A 154 -5.04 -9.17 -4.74
N PRO A 155 -4.73 -9.12 -6.04
CA PRO A 155 -5.49 -9.86 -7.04
C PRO A 155 -5.41 -11.37 -6.85
N SER A 156 -6.18 -12.12 -7.63
CA SER A 156 -5.98 -13.56 -7.73
C SER A 156 -4.61 -13.87 -8.36
N PHE A 157 -3.98 -14.99 -8.02
CA PHE A 157 -2.67 -15.37 -8.58
C PHE A 157 -2.62 -15.38 -10.11
N GLY A 158 -3.74 -15.69 -10.78
CA GLY A 158 -3.83 -15.71 -12.24
C GLY A 158 -4.14 -14.37 -12.89
N THR A 159 -4.46 -13.33 -12.11
CA THR A 159 -4.80 -12.01 -12.65
C THR A 159 -3.54 -11.34 -13.20
N VAL A 160 -3.63 -10.86 -14.45
CA VAL A 160 -2.61 -9.98 -15.04
C VAL A 160 -2.85 -8.57 -14.55
N VAL A 161 -1.80 -7.94 -14.01
CA VAL A 161 -1.83 -6.52 -13.62
C VAL A 161 -0.97 -5.74 -14.60
N SER A 162 -1.55 -4.68 -15.15
CA SER A 162 -0.94 -3.74 -16.08
C SER A 162 -1.45 -2.32 -15.78
N PRO A 163 -0.80 -1.27 -16.30
CA PRO A 163 -1.34 0.08 -16.22
C PRO A 163 -2.76 0.15 -16.77
N ALA A 164 -3.64 0.89 -16.08
CA ALA A 164 -5.00 1.16 -16.51
C ALA A 164 -4.96 1.97 -17.83
N PRO A 165 -5.54 1.48 -18.93
CA PRO A 165 -5.50 2.15 -20.23
C PRO A 165 -6.00 3.60 -20.20
N GLU A 166 -7.01 3.88 -19.37
CA GLU A 166 -7.62 5.20 -19.17
C GLU A 166 -6.65 6.23 -18.57
N LEU A 167 -5.57 5.76 -17.93
CA LEU A 167 -4.53 6.62 -17.37
C LEU A 167 -3.38 6.87 -18.35
N LEU A 168 -3.35 6.18 -19.49
CA LEU A 168 -2.28 6.26 -20.48
C LEU A 168 -2.60 7.28 -21.58
N ASN A 169 -1.55 7.90 -22.10
CA ASN A 169 -1.60 8.72 -23.29
C ASN A 169 -0.32 8.46 -24.08
N SER A 170 -0.44 8.02 -25.34
CA SER A 170 0.71 7.63 -26.16
C SER A 170 1.75 8.75 -26.36
N GLU A 171 1.35 10.02 -26.26
CA GLU A 171 2.23 11.16 -26.45
C GLU A 171 2.81 11.70 -25.13
N SER A 172 2.00 11.77 -24.07
CA SER A 172 2.38 12.44 -22.81
C SER A 172 2.57 11.50 -21.62
N ASN A 173 2.01 10.29 -21.65
CA ASN A 173 2.10 9.32 -20.58
C ASN A 173 2.07 7.86 -21.12
N PRO A 174 3.14 7.40 -21.79
CA PRO A 174 3.23 6.02 -22.26
C PRO A 174 3.25 5.05 -21.07
N PRO A 175 2.88 3.77 -21.28
CA PRO A 175 2.88 2.79 -20.19
C PRO A 175 4.25 2.71 -19.54
N ALA A 176 4.29 2.93 -18.21
CA ALA A 176 5.52 2.85 -17.45
C ALA A 176 5.88 1.41 -17.07
N TYR A 177 4.95 0.46 -17.16
CA TYR A 177 5.12 -0.92 -16.71
C TYR A 177 4.54 -1.93 -17.72
N SER A 178 5.19 -3.09 -17.85
CA SER A 178 4.63 -4.22 -18.62
C SER A 178 3.65 -5.05 -17.77
N GLY A 179 2.58 -5.54 -18.39
CA GLY A 179 1.63 -6.43 -17.72
C GLY A 179 2.24 -7.77 -17.28
N MET A 180 1.85 -8.27 -16.10
CA MET A 180 2.35 -9.53 -15.54
C MET A 180 1.31 -10.20 -14.64
N LYS A 181 1.26 -11.54 -14.64
CA LYS A 181 0.41 -12.26 -13.69
C LYS A 181 0.94 -12.08 -12.27
N TYR A 182 0.03 -11.96 -11.31
CA TYR A 182 0.43 -11.81 -9.90
C TYR A 182 1.31 -12.96 -9.40
N ARG A 183 1.01 -14.21 -9.78
CA ARG A 183 1.89 -15.38 -9.55
C ARG A 183 3.32 -15.13 -10.03
N ASP A 184 3.46 -14.79 -11.30
CA ASP A 184 4.77 -14.69 -11.95
C ASP A 184 5.60 -13.56 -11.30
N TYR A 185 4.93 -12.51 -10.81
CA TYR A 185 5.56 -11.46 -10.01
C TYR A 185 6.12 -11.99 -8.68
N LEU A 186 5.35 -12.79 -7.96
CA LEU A 186 5.78 -13.38 -6.69
C LEU A 186 6.96 -14.35 -6.89
N GLU A 187 6.91 -15.18 -7.93
CA GLU A 187 8.00 -16.09 -8.29
C GLU A 187 9.27 -15.32 -8.69
N LEU A 188 9.12 -14.20 -9.40
CA LEU A 188 10.23 -13.31 -9.73
C LEU A 188 10.84 -12.68 -8.48
N GLN A 189 10.02 -12.24 -7.50
CA GLN A 189 10.53 -11.73 -6.22
C GLN A 189 11.36 -12.79 -5.48
N GLN A 190 10.86 -14.03 -5.42
CA GLN A 190 11.51 -15.13 -4.68
C GLN A 190 12.80 -15.65 -5.31
N SER A 191 12.89 -15.65 -6.65
CA SER A 191 14.09 -16.09 -7.37
C SER A 191 15.26 -15.11 -7.34
N ASN A 192 15.09 -13.95 -6.69
CA ASN A 192 16.11 -12.90 -6.64
C ASN A 192 16.96 -12.96 -5.37
N ASN A 193 18.24 -13.30 -5.53
CA ASN A 193 19.27 -13.09 -4.52
C ASN A 193 19.55 -11.59 -4.32
N SER A 194 18.81 -10.91 -3.43
CA SER A 194 19.08 -9.67 -2.66
C SER A 194 19.93 -8.50 -3.23
N THR A 195 20.33 -8.49 -4.50
CA THR A 195 21.35 -7.59 -5.09
C THR A 195 20.83 -6.76 -6.26
N LYS A 196 19.57 -6.95 -6.68
CA LYS A 196 19.05 -6.36 -7.93
C LYS A 196 17.64 -5.78 -7.77
N GLY A 197 17.50 -4.67 -7.03
CA GLY A 197 16.31 -3.80 -7.00
C GLY A 197 14.97 -4.46 -6.65
N SER A 198 13.89 -3.68 -6.50
CA SER A 198 12.54 -4.27 -6.39
C SER A 198 12.14 -4.91 -7.73
N ALA A 199 11.31 -5.96 -7.72
CA ALA A 199 10.83 -6.58 -8.96
C ALA A 199 10.05 -5.58 -9.84
N VAL A 200 9.41 -4.58 -9.24
CA VAL A 200 8.83 -3.40 -9.93
C VAL A 200 9.85 -2.68 -10.79
N ALA A 201 11.04 -2.38 -10.27
CA ALA A 201 12.07 -1.65 -11.01
C ALA A 201 12.49 -2.36 -12.31
N ARG A 202 12.40 -3.70 -12.35
CA ARG A 202 12.72 -4.50 -13.54
C ARG A 202 11.60 -4.53 -14.57
N LYS A 203 10.37 -4.22 -14.14
CA LYS A 203 9.18 -4.16 -15.00
C LYS A 203 8.89 -2.76 -15.49
N ARG A 204 9.56 -1.76 -14.93
CA ARG A 204 9.54 -0.40 -15.45
C ARG A 204 10.14 -0.40 -16.86
N LEU A 205 9.35 0.03 -17.83
CA LEU A 205 9.80 0.15 -19.22
C LEU A 205 10.91 1.23 -19.28
N PRO A 206 11.97 1.01 -20.07
CA PRO A 206 13.02 2.01 -20.22
C PRO A 206 12.42 3.29 -20.82
N ILE A 207 12.54 4.41 -20.10
CA ILE A 207 12.12 5.72 -20.60
C ILE A 207 13.16 6.15 -21.64
N THR A 208 12.79 6.14 -22.91
CA THR A 208 13.57 6.81 -23.95
C THR A 208 13.24 8.30 -23.87
N ILE A 209 14.16 9.12 -23.36
CA ILE A 209 14.02 10.58 -23.40
C ILE A 209 14.17 11.01 -24.85
N VAL A 210 13.06 11.19 -25.57
CA VAL A 210 13.06 11.90 -26.84
C VAL A 210 13.25 13.38 -26.50
N ARG A 211 14.44 13.92 -26.77
CA ARG A 211 14.70 15.37 -26.59
C ARG A 211 13.79 16.15 -27.54
N GLY A 212 13.05 17.10 -26.97
CA GLY A 212 11.82 17.68 -27.51
C GLY A 212 11.93 18.48 -28.81
N VAL A 213 10.75 18.71 -29.40
CA VAL A 213 10.49 19.87 -30.26
C VAL A 213 9.75 20.90 -29.40
N ASN A 214 10.27 22.12 -29.37
CA ASN A 214 9.74 23.26 -28.61
C ASN A 214 8.35 23.67 -29.07
N HIS A 215 7.44 23.99 -28.14
CA HIS A 215 6.48 25.08 -28.32
C HIS A 215 6.05 25.74 -27.01
N SER A 216 5.71 27.03 -27.15
CA SER A 216 5.52 28.11 -26.16
C SER A 216 4.48 27.86 -25.05
N PRO A 217 4.53 28.65 -23.95
CA PRO A 217 3.67 28.48 -22.79
C PRO A 217 2.32 29.16 -23.01
N ASN A 218 1.22 28.44 -22.81
CA ASN A 218 -0.07 29.06 -22.56
C ASN A 218 -0.80 28.39 -21.38
N ASN A 219 -1.42 29.27 -20.61
CA ASN A 219 -1.99 29.10 -19.28
C ASN A 219 -3.05 28.00 -19.16
N TYR A 220 -2.94 27.18 -18.11
CA TYR A 220 -4.10 26.49 -17.52
C TYR A 220 -4.19 26.87 -16.03
N LYS A 221 -5.30 27.53 -15.67
CA LYS A 221 -5.72 27.70 -14.27
C LYS A 221 -6.19 26.34 -13.75
N LEU A 222 -5.56 25.80 -12.71
CA LEU A 222 -6.13 24.72 -11.92
C LEU A 222 -7.26 25.29 -11.07
N ASN A 223 -8.50 24.87 -11.32
CA ASN A 223 -9.59 25.02 -10.37
C ASN A 223 -9.38 23.99 -9.26
N SER A 224 -9.08 24.46 -8.04
CA SER A 224 -9.11 23.64 -6.84
C SER A 224 -10.57 23.34 -6.48
N ALA A 225 -11.07 22.18 -6.88
CA ALA A 225 -12.32 21.66 -6.37
C ALA A 225 -12.03 20.74 -5.18
N THR A 226 -12.38 21.20 -3.98
CA THR A 226 -12.45 20.38 -2.77
C THR A 226 -13.65 19.43 -2.93
N ILE A 227 -13.37 18.14 -3.13
CA ILE A 227 -14.40 17.09 -3.18
C ILE A 227 -14.68 16.63 -1.74
N PRO A 228 -15.95 16.57 -1.29
CA PRO A 228 -16.29 16.28 0.10
C PRO A 228 -16.13 14.79 0.42
N ILE A 229 -15.21 14.48 1.35
CA ILE A 229 -15.11 13.17 2.00
C ILE A 229 -16.26 13.08 3.02
N THR A 230 -17.39 12.50 2.62
CA THR A 230 -18.49 12.22 3.57
C THR A 230 -18.18 10.97 4.39
N ARG A 231 -18.09 11.19 5.71
CA ARG A 231 -17.86 10.28 6.85
C ARG A 231 -16.40 9.89 7.16
N ALA A 232 -15.70 10.88 7.71
CA ALA A 232 -14.66 10.76 8.75
C ALA A 232 -13.53 9.74 8.54
N LEU A 233 -12.93 9.76 7.35
CA LEU A 233 -11.53 9.35 7.19
C LEU A 233 -10.67 10.63 7.36
N GLU A 234 -10.18 10.88 8.57
CA GLU A 234 -9.18 11.94 8.77
C GLU A 234 -7.83 11.48 8.22
N PHE A 235 -7.48 11.94 7.01
CA PHE A 235 -6.17 11.74 6.43
C PHE A 235 -5.15 12.67 7.12
N SER A 236 -4.42 12.14 8.11
CA SER A 236 -3.22 12.82 8.60
C SER A 236 -2.03 12.46 7.70
N VAL A 237 -1.80 13.28 6.67
CA VAL A 237 -0.52 13.29 5.95
C VAL A 237 0.48 14.06 6.81
N SER A 238 1.59 13.44 7.17
CA SER A 238 2.63 14.06 8.01
C SER A 238 3.47 15.13 7.27
N ASP A 239 2.95 15.75 6.22
CA ASP A 239 3.65 16.79 5.46
C ASP A 239 2.71 17.97 5.17
N SER A 240 3.08 19.14 5.67
CA SER A 240 2.30 20.36 5.69
C SER A 240 2.24 21.11 4.34
N THR A 241 2.33 20.43 3.19
CA THR A 241 2.09 21.03 1.87
C THR A 241 1.71 19.98 0.80
N PRO A 242 0.63 20.18 0.01
CA PRO A 242 0.31 19.32 -1.14
C PRO A 242 1.25 19.68 -2.29
N THR A 243 2.31 18.90 -2.46
CA THR A 243 3.13 18.90 -3.69
C THR A 243 3.03 17.52 -4.33
N HIS A 244 3.35 17.41 -5.62
CA HIS A 244 3.32 16.17 -6.44
C HIS A 244 4.10 14.97 -5.86
N ASP A 245 4.76 15.13 -4.71
CA ASP A 245 5.60 14.15 -4.00
C ASP A 245 5.13 13.94 -2.54
N SER A 246 3.82 13.82 -2.31
CA SER A 246 3.28 13.50 -0.99
C SER A 246 3.59 12.05 -0.58
N VAL A 247 3.89 11.85 0.71
CA VAL A 247 3.99 10.52 1.34
C VAL A 247 2.64 9.81 1.18
N GLN A 248 2.64 8.64 0.54
CA GLN A 248 1.41 7.87 0.29
C GLN A 248 1.11 6.81 1.36
N THR A 249 1.85 6.84 2.47
CA THR A 249 1.40 6.20 3.71
C THR A 249 0.41 7.15 4.38
N CYS A 250 -0.84 6.70 4.51
CA CYS A 250 -1.86 7.44 5.26
C CYS A 250 -2.26 6.68 6.52
N GLN A 251 -2.82 7.40 7.48
CA GLN A 251 -3.47 6.80 8.64
C GLN A 251 -4.97 6.92 8.49
N ILE A 252 -5.67 5.83 8.76
CA ILE A 252 -7.13 5.75 8.68
C ILE A 252 -7.66 5.38 10.06
N PHE A 253 -8.46 6.27 10.64
CA PHE A 253 -9.04 6.06 11.96
C PHE A 253 -10.25 5.12 11.91
N LEU A 254 -10.35 4.29 12.93
CA LEU A 254 -11.49 3.44 13.23
C LEU A 254 -12.40 4.23 14.18
N GLN A 255 -13.49 4.80 13.65
CA GLN A 255 -14.56 5.42 14.46
C GLN A 255 -15.69 4.41 14.75
#